data_AF-C1A2E2-F1
#
_entry.id   AF-C1A2E2-F1
#
_cell.length_a   1.000
_cell.length_b   1.000
_cell.length_c   1.000
_cell.angle_alpha   90.00
_cell.angle_beta   90.00
_cell.angle_gamma   90.00
#
_symmetry.space_group_name_H-M   'P 1'
#
loop_
_entity.id
_entity.type
_entity.pdbx_description
1 polymer ?
#
loop_
_entity_poly.entity_id
_entity_poly.type
_entity_poly.pdbx_seq_one_letter_code
_entity_poly.pdbx_strand_id
1 'polypeptide(L)'
;MRTERRAWIRSARTGAVCLAVCALSLQLGGLSTAAPSSGSSGSSGSLGSVEGSVSSGSTIPGPLQEDPGPKPELRDDIVVPAIVGEKVTAPQAVRLTVASPALRREVGVEILLPADNSVPRPALYMLEGVDAGEKSSGWMTIGGAPAFFADKNVNVVMLNGGIASLYSDWENPDPRLGLHKWETFITEELPPLIDARLKTNGINAIAGNSMGAMGAMMLAQRFPDMYRGVAVFSGCYSTMDPLGRTAVQATISSRSGDPANIWGVPGGPEWEAHDSLINAEKLRGKEIYVSTANGRPGSDETLQTPELLERLVIGGGIEVAAHACTKMFDARLQELKIPAQVDYEPNGTHAWAYWRERLPKAWPTLSRALGV
;
A
#
# COMPACT_ATOMS: atom_id res chain seq x y z
N MET A 1 -24.19 20.02 37.27
CA MET A 1 -23.82 18.60 37.48
C MET A 1 -24.10 17.82 36.20
N ARG A 2 -23.15 16.96 35.80
CA ARG A 2 -23.14 15.98 34.69
C ARG A 2 -22.48 16.40 33.36
N THR A 3 -21.15 16.39 33.39
CA THR A 3 -20.25 16.21 32.24
C THR A 3 -19.20 15.15 32.57
N GLU A 4 -19.59 13.89 32.80
CA GLU A 4 -18.63 12.79 33.04
C GLU A 4 -19.20 11.41 32.64
N ARG A 5 -19.47 11.15 31.35
CA ARG A 5 -19.78 9.77 30.85
C ARG A 5 -19.29 9.48 29.42
N ARG A 6 -18.19 10.07 28.96
CA ARG A 6 -17.63 9.79 27.62
C ARG A 6 -16.22 9.17 27.59
N ALA A 7 -15.52 9.09 28.73
CA ALA A 7 -14.15 8.57 28.76
C ALA A 7 -14.04 7.03 28.92
N TRP A 8 -15.06 6.37 29.47
CA TRP A 8 -14.96 4.95 29.87
C TRP A 8 -15.22 3.92 28.76
N ILE A 9 -15.74 4.33 27.59
CA ILE A 9 -16.07 3.39 26.50
C ILE A 9 -14.87 3.14 25.57
N ARG A 10 -13.85 4.02 25.58
CA ARG A 10 -12.64 3.86 24.75
C ARG A 10 -11.63 2.85 25.33
N SER A 11 -11.52 2.71 26.66
CA SER A 11 -10.56 1.78 27.28
C SER A 11 -10.96 0.31 27.19
N ALA A 12 -12.27 0.02 27.06
CA ALA A 12 -12.75 -1.36 26.92
C ALA A 12 -12.49 -1.95 25.52
N ARG A 13 -12.39 -1.11 24.47
CA ARG A 13 -12.00 -1.54 23.12
C ARG A 13 -10.53 -1.96 23.05
N THR A 14 -9.66 -1.33 23.84
CA THR A 14 -8.20 -1.56 23.87
C THR A 14 -7.83 -2.94 24.40
N GLY A 15 -8.62 -3.53 25.30
CA GLY A 15 -8.37 -4.87 25.84
C GLY A 15 -8.68 -6.01 24.87
N ALA A 16 -9.65 -5.83 23.96
CA ALA A 16 -10.00 -6.82 22.93
C ALA A 16 -9.02 -6.80 21.74
N VAL A 17 -8.42 -5.64 21.46
CA VAL A 17 -7.42 -5.44 20.38
C VAL A 17 -6.15 -6.26 20.64
N CYS A 18 -5.67 -6.34 21.89
CA CYS A 18 -4.45 -7.08 22.24
C CYS A 18 -4.57 -8.62 22.10
N LEU A 19 -5.79 -9.18 22.21
CA LEU A 19 -5.99 -10.64 22.20
C LEU A 19 -6.13 -11.22 20.78
N ALA A 20 -6.64 -10.45 19.81
CA ALA A 20 -6.83 -10.93 18.44
C ALA A 20 -5.56 -10.86 17.58
N VAL A 21 -4.70 -9.86 17.77
CA VAL A 21 -3.41 -9.75 17.04
C VAL A 21 -2.41 -10.82 17.50
N CYS A 22 -2.48 -11.26 18.76
CA CYS A 22 -1.76 -12.46 19.22
C CYS A 22 -2.08 -13.70 18.37
N ALA A 23 -3.28 -13.82 17.80
CA ALA A 23 -3.64 -14.96 16.97
C ALA A 23 -2.92 -14.95 15.60
N LEU A 24 -2.64 -13.77 15.03
CA LEU A 24 -1.85 -13.64 13.80
C LEU A 24 -0.35 -13.92 14.03
N SER A 25 0.19 -13.54 15.19
CA SER A 25 1.60 -13.78 15.54
C SER A 25 1.87 -15.20 16.08
N LEU A 26 0.88 -15.85 16.70
CA LEU A 26 0.99 -17.25 17.17
C LEU A 26 0.92 -18.28 16.04
N GLN A 27 0.32 -17.94 14.89
CA GLN A 27 0.28 -18.84 13.73
C GLN A 27 1.63 -18.96 12.98
N LEU A 28 2.56 -18.03 13.20
CA LEU A 28 3.86 -17.97 12.53
C LEU A 28 5.02 -18.58 13.33
N GLY A 29 4.79 -19.04 14.56
CA GLY A 29 5.85 -19.49 15.49
C GLY A 29 6.08 -21.00 15.61
N GLY A 30 5.33 -21.85 14.90
CA GLY A 30 5.31 -23.30 15.16
C GLY A 30 6.16 -24.14 14.19
N LEU A 31 7.49 -24.14 14.33
CA LEU A 31 8.35 -25.15 13.68
C LEU A 31 9.34 -25.75 14.70
N SER A 32 9.22 -27.09 14.88
CA SER A 32 10.15 -28.05 15.55
C SER A 32 9.98 -28.18 17.08
N THR A 33 9.98 -29.33 17.77
CA THR A 33 10.37 -30.75 17.53
C THR A 33 9.50 -31.70 18.40
N ALA A 34 9.26 -32.95 17.97
CA ALA A 34 8.40 -33.91 18.66
C ALA A 34 9.12 -34.97 19.55
N ALA A 35 8.36 -35.47 20.55
CA ALA A 35 8.37 -36.79 21.24
C ALA A 35 8.76 -36.82 22.76
N PRO A 36 8.30 -37.82 23.57
CA PRO A 36 6.89 -38.10 23.93
C PRO A 36 6.64 -38.38 25.45
N SER A 37 5.35 -38.60 25.81
CA SER A 37 4.76 -39.25 27.03
C SER A 37 4.63 -38.37 28.31
N SER A 38 3.60 -38.42 29.17
CA SER A 38 2.44 -39.32 29.41
C SER A 38 1.42 -38.69 30.41
N GLY A 39 0.10 -38.88 30.18
CA GLY A 39 -1.05 -38.88 31.14
C GLY A 39 -1.36 -37.59 31.96
N SER A 40 -2.59 -37.12 32.19
CA SER A 40 -3.92 -37.72 32.21
C SER A 40 -5.02 -36.64 32.12
N SER A 41 -6.15 -37.06 31.52
CA SER A 41 -7.51 -36.52 31.38
C SER A 41 -7.98 -35.23 32.09
N GLY A 42 -8.55 -34.32 31.30
CA GLY A 42 -9.46 -33.26 31.75
C GLY A 42 -10.18 -32.54 30.60
N SER A 43 -11.43 -32.95 30.34
CA SER A 43 -12.50 -32.30 29.57
C SER A 43 -12.33 -31.94 28.09
N SER A 44 -13.21 -32.56 27.31
CA SER A 44 -13.39 -32.51 25.87
C SER A 44 -13.80 -31.12 25.35
N GLY A 45 -12.92 -30.51 24.57
CA GLY A 45 -13.25 -29.45 23.62
C GLY A 45 -12.44 -29.73 22.36
N SER A 46 -13.10 -30.28 21.34
CA SER A 46 -12.46 -30.68 20.08
C SER A 46 -11.85 -29.47 19.39
N LEU A 47 -10.53 -29.30 19.51
CA LEU A 47 -9.73 -28.46 18.62
C LEU A 47 -9.62 -29.19 17.29
N GLY A 48 -10.54 -28.88 16.39
CA GLY A 48 -10.41 -29.24 14.98
C GLY A 48 -9.15 -28.58 14.42
N SER A 49 -8.25 -29.41 13.92
CA SER A 49 -7.15 -29.05 13.03
C SER A 49 -7.65 -28.12 11.93
N VAL A 50 -7.22 -26.85 11.98
CA VAL A 50 -7.49 -25.89 10.91
C VAL A 50 -6.40 -26.06 9.87
N GLU A 51 -6.60 -27.02 8.96
CA GLU A 51 -5.99 -26.91 7.64
C GLU A 51 -6.51 -25.61 7.02
N GLY A 52 -5.59 -24.70 6.70
CA GLY A 52 -5.87 -23.33 6.30
C GLY A 52 -6.57 -23.21 4.96
N SER A 53 -7.90 -23.31 4.98
CA SER A 53 -8.76 -22.78 3.92
C SER A 53 -9.11 -21.33 4.26
N VAL A 54 -8.36 -20.38 3.71
CA VAL A 54 -8.74 -18.96 3.71
C VAL A 54 -9.99 -18.81 2.83
N SER A 55 -11.16 -18.80 3.47
CA SER A 55 -12.45 -18.55 2.81
C SER A 55 -12.59 -17.07 2.45
N SER A 56 -13.56 -16.75 1.59
CA SER A 56 -13.90 -15.40 1.08
C SER A 56 -14.50 -14.46 2.14
N GLY A 57 -14.07 -14.54 3.40
CA GLY A 57 -14.56 -13.71 4.50
C GLY A 57 -13.52 -12.74 5.03
N SER A 58 -13.98 -11.71 5.75
CA SER A 58 -13.10 -10.73 6.39
C SER A 58 -12.08 -11.40 7.32
N THR A 59 -10.81 -11.10 7.12
CA THR A 59 -9.72 -11.59 7.99
C THR A 59 -9.54 -10.74 9.25
N ILE A 60 -10.14 -9.55 9.28
CA ILE A 60 -10.07 -8.62 10.42
C ILE A 60 -11.39 -8.64 11.20
N PRO A 61 -11.38 -8.90 12.52
CA PRO A 61 -12.57 -8.83 13.36
C PRO A 61 -13.27 -7.46 13.27
N GLY A 62 -14.61 -7.45 13.18
CA GLY A 62 -15.40 -6.22 13.02
C GLY A 62 -15.05 -5.04 13.93
N PRO A 63 -14.73 -5.24 15.23
CA PRO A 63 -14.31 -4.15 16.12
C PRO A 63 -12.97 -3.47 15.76
N LEU A 64 -12.14 -4.10 14.93
CA LEU A 64 -10.85 -3.61 14.45
C LEU A 64 -10.91 -3.02 13.03
N GLN A 65 -12.07 -3.08 12.39
CA GLN A 65 -12.25 -2.46 11.08
C GLN A 65 -12.54 -0.97 11.26
N GLU A 66 -11.91 -0.15 10.43
CA GLU A 66 -12.16 1.28 10.39
C GLU A 66 -13.22 1.60 9.34
N ASP A 67 -14.06 2.59 9.66
CA ASP A 67 -15.05 3.08 8.70
C ASP A 67 -14.34 3.93 7.64
N PRO A 68 -14.37 3.54 6.34
CA PRO A 68 -13.74 4.32 5.27
C PRO A 68 -14.44 5.66 5.02
N GLY A 69 -15.56 5.92 5.71
CA GLY A 69 -16.38 7.12 5.52
C GLY A 69 -17.34 6.96 4.33
N PRO A 70 -17.95 8.06 3.86
CA PRO A 70 -18.88 8.00 2.75
C PRO A 70 -18.17 7.63 1.46
N LYS A 71 -18.75 6.69 0.71
CA LYS A 71 -18.32 6.37 -0.65
C LYS A 71 -18.52 7.58 -1.57
N PRO A 72 -17.60 7.84 -2.49
CA PRO A 72 -17.80 8.86 -3.51
C PRO A 72 -19.02 8.57 -4.39
N GLU A 73 -19.72 9.63 -4.78
CA GLU A 73 -20.87 9.54 -5.68
C GLU A 73 -20.41 9.16 -7.09
N LEU A 74 -21.14 8.22 -7.71
CA LEU A 74 -20.87 7.78 -9.07
C LEU A 74 -21.65 8.65 -10.07
N ARG A 75 -20.99 9.01 -11.17
CA ARG A 75 -21.44 9.95 -12.19
C ARG A 75 -21.34 9.30 -13.58
N ASP A 76 -22.50 9.01 -14.16
CA ASP A 76 -22.62 8.41 -15.50
C ASP A 76 -22.41 9.40 -16.65
N ASP A 77 -22.40 10.70 -16.35
CA ASP A 77 -22.13 11.75 -17.33
C ASP A 77 -20.63 11.86 -17.68
N ILE A 78 -19.75 11.24 -16.89
CA ILE A 78 -18.31 11.19 -17.15
C ILE A 78 -17.99 10.05 -18.11
N VAL A 79 -17.85 10.38 -19.40
CA VAL A 79 -17.62 9.40 -20.49
C VAL A 79 -16.27 9.56 -21.20
N VAL A 80 -15.51 10.61 -20.89
CA VAL A 80 -14.17 10.87 -21.44
C VAL A 80 -13.23 11.30 -20.31
N PRO A 81 -12.00 10.75 -20.22
CA PRO A 81 -11.03 11.20 -19.22
C PRO A 81 -10.57 12.63 -19.52
N ALA A 82 -10.63 13.52 -18.53
CA ALA A 82 -10.24 14.93 -18.72
C ALA A 82 -9.80 15.61 -17.43
N ILE A 83 -8.86 16.55 -17.53
CA ILE A 83 -8.60 17.52 -16.45
C ILE A 83 -9.72 18.56 -16.50
N VAL A 84 -10.59 18.55 -15.49
CA VAL A 84 -11.77 19.43 -15.38
C VAL A 84 -11.57 20.56 -14.38
N GLY A 85 -10.48 20.52 -13.62
CA GLY A 85 -10.12 21.58 -12.68
C GLY A 85 -8.63 21.58 -12.37
N GLU A 86 -8.13 22.76 -12.02
CA GLU A 86 -6.76 22.95 -11.56
C GLU A 86 -6.73 24.04 -10.49
N LYS A 87 -5.97 23.79 -9.43
CA LYS A 87 -5.73 24.74 -8.35
C LYS A 87 -4.25 24.75 -7.99
N VAL A 88 -3.60 25.90 -8.10
CA VAL A 88 -2.27 26.11 -7.52
C VAL A 88 -2.38 26.10 -6.00
N THR A 89 -1.65 25.19 -5.34
CA THR A 89 -1.68 25.00 -3.88
C THR A 89 -0.43 25.53 -3.20
N ALA A 90 0.70 25.60 -3.91
CA ALA A 90 1.96 26.22 -3.48
C ALA A 90 2.80 26.62 -4.72
N PRO A 91 3.94 27.34 -4.57
CA PRO A 91 4.76 27.76 -5.71
C PRO A 91 5.21 26.62 -6.65
N GLN A 92 5.50 25.43 -6.11
CA GLN A 92 5.85 24.22 -6.86
C GLN A 92 4.79 23.12 -6.72
N ALA A 93 3.55 23.46 -6.37
CA ALA A 93 2.50 22.46 -6.19
C ALA A 93 1.17 22.88 -6.82
N VAL A 94 0.57 21.95 -7.56
CA VAL A 94 -0.77 22.10 -8.12
C VAL A 94 -1.61 20.90 -7.75
N ARG A 95 -2.92 21.09 -7.66
CA ARG A 95 -3.90 20.02 -7.58
C ARG A 95 -4.77 20.04 -8.81
N LEU A 96 -4.81 18.95 -9.54
CA LEU A 96 -5.74 18.72 -10.63
C LEU A 96 -7.01 18.03 -10.10
N THR A 97 -8.13 18.31 -10.74
CA THR A 97 -9.35 17.52 -10.66
C THR A 97 -9.50 16.80 -11.99
N VAL A 98 -9.46 15.47 -11.96
CA VAL A 98 -9.50 14.62 -13.16
C VAL A 98 -10.80 13.85 -13.17
N ALA A 99 -11.62 14.06 -14.20
CA ALA A 99 -12.80 13.24 -14.45
C ALA A 99 -12.35 11.89 -15.01
N SER A 100 -12.76 10.80 -14.36
CA SER A 100 -12.42 9.41 -14.70
C SER A 100 -13.68 8.63 -15.08
N PRO A 101 -13.84 8.23 -16.35
CA PRO A 101 -14.90 7.31 -16.77
C PRO A 101 -14.82 5.96 -16.05
N ALA A 102 -13.63 5.39 -15.90
CA ALA A 102 -13.44 4.10 -15.25
C ALA A 102 -13.90 4.12 -13.78
N LEU A 103 -13.59 5.18 -13.04
CA LEU A 103 -14.02 5.36 -11.64
C LEU A 103 -15.42 5.99 -11.52
N ARG A 104 -16.02 6.43 -12.64
CA ARG A 104 -17.30 7.18 -12.71
C ARG A 104 -17.33 8.34 -11.73
N ARG A 105 -16.24 9.09 -11.59
CA ARG A 105 -16.13 10.20 -10.63
C ARG A 105 -14.98 11.13 -10.99
N GLU A 106 -14.91 12.25 -10.29
CA GLU A 106 -13.75 13.13 -10.31
C GLU A 106 -12.75 12.73 -9.21
N VAL A 107 -11.47 12.77 -9.54
CA VAL A 107 -10.36 12.36 -8.68
C VAL A 107 -9.40 13.53 -8.50
N GLY A 108 -8.98 13.77 -7.26
CA GLY A 108 -7.91 14.71 -6.98
C GLY A 108 -6.54 14.12 -7.32
N VAL A 109 -5.69 14.91 -7.97
CA VAL A 109 -4.29 14.53 -8.23
C VAL A 109 -3.40 15.69 -7.83
N GLU A 110 -2.58 15.48 -6.80
CA GLU A 110 -1.59 16.45 -6.33
C GLU A 110 -0.28 16.26 -7.08
N ILE A 111 0.30 17.36 -7.56
CA ILE A 111 1.50 17.36 -8.38
C ILE A 111 2.52 18.31 -7.77
N LEU A 112 3.73 17.81 -7.51
CA LEU A 112 4.91 18.65 -7.31
C LEU A 112 5.59 18.88 -8.65
N LEU A 113 5.78 20.15 -8.99
CA LEU A 113 6.46 20.58 -10.21
C LEU A 113 7.97 20.56 -10.01
N PRO A 114 8.75 20.30 -11.07
CA PRO A 114 10.21 20.24 -10.99
C PRO A 114 10.82 21.60 -10.62
N ALA A 115 12.01 21.57 -10.01
CA ALA A 115 12.82 22.75 -9.71
C ALA A 115 13.06 23.62 -10.95
N ASP A 116 13.44 22.99 -12.06
CA ASP A 116 13.51 23.62 -13.37
C ASP A 116 12.50 22.98 -14.34
N ASN A 117 11.45 23.75 -14.64
CA ASN A 117 10.38 23.37 -15.57
C ASN A 117 10.52 24.02 -16.96
N SER A 118 11.72 24.46 -17.34
CA SER A 118 11.98 25.07 -18.66
C SER A 118 12.06 24.05 -19.81
N VAL A 119 12.29 22.78 -19.48
CA VAL A 119 12.36 21.64 -20.41
C VAL A 119 11.48 20.49 -19.93
N PRO A 120 11.02 19.59 -20.82
CA PRO A 120 10.30 18.38 -20.44
C PRO A 120 11.03 17.56 -19.36
N ARG A 121 10.30 17.21 -18.29
CA ARG A 121 10.80 16.43 -17.14
C ARG A 121 10.07 15.08 -17.03
N PRO A 122 10.70 14.05 -16.42
CA PRO A 122 10.05 12.78 -16.18
C PRO A 122 8.98 12.88 -15.09
N ALA A 123 8.18 11.83 -14.92
CA ALA A 123 7.17 11.76 -13.87
C ALA A 123 7.40 10.58 -12.91
N LEU A 124 7.28 10.84 -11.61
CA LEU A 124 7.26 9.85 -10.55
C LEU A 124 5.85 9.75 -9.98
N TYR A 125 5.20 8.60 -10.15
CA TYR A 125 3.89 8.32 -9.56
C TYR A 125 4.09 7.76 -8.16
N MET A 126 3.55 8.41 -7.13
CA MET A 126 3.68 7.99 -5.73
C MET A 126 2.32 7.54 -5.19
N LEU A 127 2.22 6.24 -4.93
CA LEU A 127 1.03 5.58 -4.42
C LEU A 127 1.02 5.57 -2.89
N GLU A 128 -0.17 5.77 -2.35
CA GLU A 128 -0.44 5.87 -0.92
C GLU A 128 -0.70 4.49 -0.29
N GLY A 129 -0.57 4.39 1.03
CA GLY A 129 -0.99 3.24 1.81
C GLY A 129 -2.52 3.09 1.91
N VAL A 130 -2.96 2.22 2.83
CA VAL A 130 -4.37 1.83 2.96
C VAL A 130 -5.33 3.01 3.22
N ASP A 131 -4.82 4.10 3.78
CA ASP A 131 -5.55 5.33 4.14
C ASP A 131 -5.65 6.36 3.02
N ALA A 132 -5.53 5.95 1.76
CA ALA A 132 -5.55 6.82 0.59
C ALA A 132 -6.86 7.62 0.46
N GLY A 133 -6.96 8.73 1.20
CA GLY A 133 -8.15 9.55 1.32
C GLY A 133 -8.27 10.58 0.20
N GLU A 134 -9.50 11.10 0.02
CA GLU A 134 -9.84 12.02 -1.09
C GLU A 134 -9.19 13.41 -0.97
N LYS A 135 -8.77 13.80 0.23
CA LYS A 135 -8.36 15.19 0.52
C LYS A 135 -6.92 15.51 0.11
N SER A 136 -5.96 14.70 0.52
CA SER A 136 -4.54 14.92 0.25
C SER A 136 -3.77 13.62 0.50
N SER A 137 -2.65 13.43 -0.19
CA SER A 137 -1.75 12.32 0.06
C SER A 137 -0.94 12.56 1.34
N GLY A 138 -0.67 11.48 2.07
CA GLY A 138 0.30 11.47 3.15
C GLY A 138 1.71 11.83 2.67
N TRP A 139 2.08 11.48 1.43
CA TRP A 139 3.35 11.92 0.81
C TRP A 139 3.47 13.45 0.77
N MET A 140 2.39 14.15 0.39
CA MET A 140 2.31 15.62 0.37
C MET A 140 2.42 16.24 1.77
N THR A 141 2.01 15.51 2.81
CA THR A 141 1.88 16.05 4.17
C THR A 141 2.97 15.47 5.09
N ILE A 142 2.69 14.35 5.74
CA ILE A 142 3.54 13.74 6.77
C ILE A 142 4.76 12.99 6.19
N GLY A 143 4.71 12.58 4.93
CA GLY A 143 5.77 11.91 4.19
C GLY A 143 6.87 12.84 3.68
N GLY A 144 6.67 14.16 3.73
CA GLY A 144 7.73 15.15 3.47
C GLY A 144 8.16 15.29 2.01
N ALA A 145 7.37 14.81 1.04
CA ALA A 145 7.70 14.90 -0.37
C ALA A 145 7.97 16.34 -0.87
N PRO A 146 7.19 17.38 -0.47
CA PRO A 146 7.43 18.75 -0.96
C PRO A 146 8.83 19.27 -0.64
N ALA A 147 9.30 19.05 0.59
CA ALA A 147 10.64 19.48 1.01
C ALA A 147 11.74 18.65 0.32
N PHE A 148 11.51 17.35 0.15
CA PHE A 148 12.48 16.46 -0.48
C PHE A 148 12.66 16.73 -1.98
N PHE A 149 11.59 17.04 -2.71
CA PHE A 149 11.62 17.23 -4.17
C PHE A 149 11.80 18.67 -4.63
N ALA A 150 11.88 19.65 -3.71
CA ALA A 150 11.99 21.07 -4.04
C ALA A 150 13.14 21.42 -4.99
N ASP A 151 14.25 20.67 -4.93
CA ASP A 151 15.47 20.85 -5.73
C ASP A 151 15.63 19.83 -6.87
N LYS A 152 14.59 19.02 -7.17
CA LYS A 152 14.66 17.93 -8.14
C LYS A 152 13.92 18.25 -9.42
N ASN A 153 14.46 17.77 -10.53
CA ASN A 153 13.92 18.01 -11.87
C ASN A 153 12.95 16.89 -12.30
N VAL A 154 11.95 16.61 -11.47
CA VAL A 154 10.93 15.56 -11.69
C VAL A 154 9.54 16.10 -11.37
N ASN A 155 8.52 15.68 -12.14
CA ASN A 155 7.12 15.85 -11.75
C ASN A 155 6.73 14.74 -10.79
N VAL A 156 6.24 15.04 -9.59
CA VAL A 156 5.78 14.01 -8.64
C VAL A 156 4.27 13.99 -8.62
N VAL A 157 3.66 12.89 -9.05
CA VAL A 157 2.21 12.72 -9.20
C VAL A 157 1.67 11.85 -8.07
N MET A 158 0.77 12.40 -7.25
CA MET A 158 0.17 11.75 -6.09
C MET A 158 -1.35 11.73 -6.21
N LEU A 159 -1.93 10.54 -6.14
CA LEU A 159 -3.36 10.34 -6.31
C LEU A 159 -4.08 10.54 -4.98
N ASN A 160 -5.29 11.12 -5.02
CA ASN A 160 -6.16 11.24 -3.86
C ASN A 160 -7.34 10.28 -4.00
N GLY A 161 -7.62 9.52 -2.95
CA GLY A 161 -8.58 8.42 -2.97
C GLY A 161 -7.90 7.06 -3.18
N GLY A 162 -8.71 6.01 -3.12
CA GLY A 162 -8.26 4.63 -3.31
C GLY A 162 -8.03 3.86 -2.02
N ILE A 163 -8.71 4.26 -0.94
CA ILE A 163 -8.75 3.53 0.35
C ILE A 163 -8.89 2.03 0.09
N ALA A 164 -7.92 1.25 0.60
CA ALA A 164 -7.87 -0.21 0.50
C ALA A 164 -7.96 -0.84 -0.91
N SER A 165 -7.81 -0.05 -1.97
CA SER A 165 -8.05 -0.50 -3.36
C SER A 165 -6.97 -1.42 -3.95
N LEU A 166 -5.78 -1.45 -3.33
CA LEU A 166 -4.57 -2.06 -3.90
C LEU A 166 -4.18 -1.50 -5.28
N TYR A 167 -4.74 -0.35 -5.67
CA TYR A 167 -4.56 0.26 -6.99
C TYR A 167 -4.85 -0.69 -8.16
N SER A 168 -5.89 -1.50 -8.00
CA SER A 168 -6.33 -2.51 -8.96
C SER A 168 -7.73 -2.23 -9.48
N ASP A 169 -8.09 -2.92 -10.55
CA ASP A 169 -9.45 -2.98 -11.06
C ASP A 169 -10.20 -4.13 -10.40
N TRP A 170 -11.21 -3.79 -9.60
CA TRP A 170 -12.00 -4.78 -8.87
C TRP A 170 -13.06 -5.40 -9.79
N GLU A 171 -13.33 -6.68 -9.58
CA GLU A 171 -14.37 -7.43 -10.28
C GLU A 171 -15.76 -6.86 -9.97
N ASN A 172 -16.03 -6.57 -8.70
CA ASN A 172 -17.32 -6.10 -8.21
C ASN A 172 -17.19 -4.78 -7.43
N PRO A 173 -18.16 -3.85 -7.55
CA PRO A 173 -18.25 -2.72 -6.63
C PRO A 173 -18.48 -3.20 -5.19
N ASP A 174 -17.71 -2.67 -4.25
CA ASP A 174 -17.82 -3.04 -2.85
C ASP A 174 -18.91 -2.23 -2.11
N PRO A 175 -19.73 -2.85 -1.26
CA PRO A 175 -20.76 -2.13 -0.51
C PRO A 175 -20.21 -1.02 0.40
N ARG A 176 -18.98 -1.15 0.91
CA ARG A 176 -18.31 -0.18 1.80
C ARG A 176 -17.28 0.68 1.09
N LEU A 177 -16.52 0.13 0.13
CA LEU A 177 -15.44 0.85 -0.56
C LEU A 177 -15.83 1.42 -1.94
N GLY A 178 -16.93 0.93 -2.53
CA GLY A 178 -17.46 1.43 -3.79
C GLY A 178 -16.77 0.84 -5.03
N LEU A 179 -16.77 1.61 -6.11
CA LEU A 179 -16.19 1.20 -7.40
C LEU A 179 -14.67 1.44 -7.38
N HIS A 180 -13.91 0.40 -7.74
CA HIS A 180 -12.46 0.48 -7.89
C HIS A 180 -12.06 0.05 -9.30
N LYS A 181 -11.56 1.03 -10.05
CA LYS A 181 -10.94 0.88 -11.38
C LYS A 181 -9.65 1.69 -11.43
N TRP A 182 -8.83 1.51 -10.39
CA TRP A 182 -7.64 2.34 -10.17
C TRP A 182 -6.47 1.95 -11.06
N GLU A 183 -6.39 0.69 -11.48
CA GLU A 183 -5.39 0.26 -12.47
C GLU A 183 -5.66 1.01 -13.78
N THR A 184 -6.88 0.91 -14.31
CA THR A 184 -7.28 1.65 -15.53
C THR A 184 -7.03 3.16 -15.40
N PHE A 185 -7.42 3.77 -14.27
CA PHE A 185 -7.19 5.20 -14.07
C PHE A 185 -5.69 5.57 -14.12
N ILE A 186 -4.85 4.80 -13.45
CA ILE A 186 -3.42 5.10 -13.30
C ILE A 186 -2.64 4.79 -14.58
N THR A 187 -3.04 3.79 -15.36
CA THR A 187 -2.27 3.30 -16.50
C THR A 187 -2.79 3.76 -17.85
N GLU A 188 -4.07 4.11 -17.95
CA GLU A 188 -4.70 4.46 -19.24
C GLU A 188 -5.22 5.90 -19.25
N GLU A 189 -5.93 6.34 -18.21
CA GLU A 189 -6.63 7.64 -18.22
C GLU A 189 -5.71 8.79 -17.81
N LEU A 190 -4.98 8.65 -16.70
CA LEU A 190 -4.19 9.72 -16.10
C LEU A 190 -2.91 10.07 -16.90
N PRO A 191 -2.09 9.11 -17.36
CA PRO A 191 -0.78 9.43 -17.93
C PRO A 191 -0.83 10.35 -19.16
N PRO A 192 -1.70 10.12 -20.16
CA PRO A 192 -1.81 11.03 -21.30
C PRO A 192 -2.21 12.45 -20.91
N LEU A 193 -3.04 12.60 -19.87
CA LEU A 193 -3.45 13.91 -19.36
C LEU A 193 -2.29 14.63 -18.67
N ILE A 194 -1.51 13.91 -17.85
CA ILE A 194 -0.31 14.43 -17.20
C ILE A 194 0.74 14.83 -18.24
N ASP A 195 1.00 13.97 -19.22
CA ASP A 195 1.97 14.23 -20.28
C ASP A 195 1.60 15.47 -21.09
N ALA A 196 0.33 15.61 -21.48
CA ALA A 196 -0.14 16.79 -22.20
C ALA A 196 -0.08 18.07 -21.34
N ARG A 197 -0.50 17.99 -20.07
CA ARG A 197 -0.57 19.16 -19.18
C ARG A 197 0.81 19.64 -18.74
N LEU A 198 1.72 18.73 -18.42
CA LEU A 198 3.04 19.06 -17.87
C LEU A 198 4.14 19.05 -18.94
N LYS A 199 3.85 18.60 -20.16
CA LYS A 199 4.83 18.39 -21.23
C LYS A 199 5.98 17.51 -20.74
N THR A 200 5.64 16.35 -20.16
CA THR A 200 6.63 15.39 -19.67
C THR A 200 7.49 14.86 -20.82
N ASN A 201 8.61 14.23 -20.50
CA ASN A 201 9.46 13.57 -21.50
C ASN A 201 9.06 12.10 -21.78
N GLY A 202 7.94 11.63 -21.22
CA GLY A 202 7.44 10.26 -21.35
C GLY A 202 8.20 9.20 -20.53
N ILE A 203 9.20 9.58 -19.73
CA ILE A 203 9.88 8.66 -18.79
C ILE A 203 9.12 8.67 -17.47
N ASN A 204 8.66 7.49 -17.03
CA ASN A 204 7.98 7.33 -15.77
C ASN A 204 8.71 6.35 -14.83
N ALA A 205 8.61 6.62 -13.53
CA ALA A 205 8.85 5.66 -12.47
C ALA A 205 7.66 5.64 -11.50
N ILE A 206 7.58 4.61 -10.67
CA ILE A 206 6.50 4.46 -9.69
C ILE A 206 7.05 4.15 -8.30
N ALA A 207 6.39 4.63 -7.26
CA ALA A 207 6.75 4.33 -5.89
C ALA A 207 5.51 4.17 -5.02
N GLY A 208 5.67 3.54 -3.86
CA GLY A 208 4.57 3.46 -2.89
C GLY A 208 4.96 2.80 -1.57
N ASN A 209 4.13 3.05 -0.55
CA ASN A 209 4.26 2.51 0.80
C ASN A 209 3.11 1.55 1.14
N SER A 210 3.37 0.49 1.90
CA SER A 210 2.32 -0.39 2.42
C SER A 210 1.43 -0.97 1.29
N MET A 211 0.12 -0.73 1.29
CA MET A 211 -0.78 -1.03 0.16
C MET A 211 -0.24 -0.49 -1.18
N GLY A 212 0.21 0.76 -1.21
CA GLY A 212 0.82 1.39 -2.38
C GLY A 212 2.14 0.73 -2.80
N ALA A 213 2.87 0.10 -1.89
CA ALA A 213 4.05 -0.69 -2.23
C ALA A 213 3.66 -1.96 -3.02
N MET A 214 2.56 -2.62 -2.63
CA MET A 214 2.01 -3.76 -3.38
C MET A 214 1.53 -3.28 -4.75
N GLY A 215 0.70 -2.23 -4.78
CA GLY A 215 0.16 -1.64 -6.01
C GLY A 215 1.24 -1.21 -6.99
N ALA A 216 2.27 -0.50 -6.53
CA ALA A 216 3.35 0.00 -7.38
C ALA A 216 4.14 -1.15 -8.02
N MET A 217 4.42 -2.22 -7.28
CA MET A 217 5.11 -3.39 -7.82
C MET A 217 4.23 -4.16 -8.81
N MET A 218 2.93 -4.31 -8.52
CA MET A 218 1.96 -4.93 -9.42
C MET A 218 1.85 -4.15 -10.74
N LEU A 219 1.71 -2.82 -10.68
CA LEU A 219 1.64 -2.00 -11.89
C LEU A 219 2.98 -2.04 -12.67
N ALA A 220 4.12 -2.04 -11.98
CA ALA A 220 5.43 -2.16 -12.63
C ALA A 220 5.59 -3.49 -13.39
N GLN A 221 5.07 -4.62 -12.85
CA GLN A 221 5.16 -5.92 -13.54
C GLN A 221 4.08 -6.09 -14.62
N ARG A 222 2.87 -5.55 -14.43
CA ARG A 222 1.75 -5.66 -15.37
C ARG A 222 1.88 -4.73 -16.58
N PHE A 223 2.47 -3.55 -16.38
CA PHE A 223 2.69 -2.53 -17.41
C PHE A 223 4.20 -2.26 -17.59
N PRO A 224 4.97 -3.26 -18.07
CA PRO A 224 6.42 -3.20 -18.04
C PRO A 224 7.02 -2.10 -18.92
N ASP A 225 6.31 -1.63 -19.95
CA ASP A 225 6.81 -0.54 -20.81
C ASP A 225 6.57 0.86 -20.20
N MET A 226 5.65 0.96 -19.24
CA MET A 226 5.24 2.23 -18.67
C MET A 226 6.25 2.78 -17.67
N TYR A 227 6.86 1.92 -16.85
CA TYR A 227 7.74 2.33 -15.74
C TYR A 227 9.16 1.82 -15.91
N ARG A 228 10.14 2.73 -15.91
CA ARG A 228 11.58 2.42 -15.97
C ARG A 228 12.17 1.98 -14.63
N GLY A 229 11.50 2.33 -13.55
CA GLY A 229 11.90 1.91 -12.21
C GLY A 229 10.77 1.96 -11.20
N VAL A 230 11.00 1.28 -10.08
CA VAL A 230 10.05 1.13 -8.99
C VAL A 230 10.74 1.24 -7.63
N ALA A 231 10.16 1.99 -6.69
CA ALA A 231 10.64 2.09 -5.31
C ALA A 231 9.51 1.82 -4.31
N VAL A 232 9.67 0.78 -3.50
CA VAL A 232 8.59 0.30 -2.63
C VAL A 232 9.02 0.19 -1.17
N PHE A 233 8.16 0.62 -0.26
CA PHE A 233 8.42 0.69 1.17
C PHE A 233 7.43 -0.20 1.94
N SER A 234 7.94 -1.21 2.63
CA SER A 234 7.17 -2.10 3.51
C SER A 234 5.97 -2.76 2.80
N GLY A 235 6.21 -3.53 1.74
CA GLY A 235 5.15 -4.21 0.98
C GLY A 235 5.12 -5.74 1.16
N CYS A 236 4.07 -6.36 0.62
CA CYS A 236 4.03 -7.80 0.32
C CYS A 236 3.81 -8.00 -1.19
N TYR A 237 4.66 -8.82 -1.81
CA TYR A 237 4.79 -8.83 -3.27
C TYR A 237 4.24 -10.10 -3.94
N SER A 238 3.77 -11.06 -3.16
CA SER A 238 3.02 -12.20 -3.65
C SER A 238 1.58 -12.08 -3.17
N THR A 239 0.65 -12.56 -3.97
CA THR A 239 -0.78 -12.62 -3.70
C THR A 239 -1.23 -14.09 -3.60
N MET A 240 -0.38 -15.01 -4.04
CA MET A 240 -0.66 -16.44 -4.12
C MET A 240 -0.17 -17.21 -2.91
N ASP A 241 0.91 -16.79 -2.25
CA ASP A 241 1.33 -17.44 -1.00
C ASP A 241 0.44 -17.06 0.20
N PRO A 242 0.41 -17.86 1.27
CA PRO A 242 -0.47 -17.61 2.41
C PRO A 242 -0.29 -16.25 3.09
N LEU A 243 0.96 -15.77 3.22
CA LEU A 243 1.27 -14.50 3.88
C LEU A 243 0.82 -13.33 3.00
N GLY A 244 1.18 -13.38 1.72
CA GLY A 244 0.79 -12.39 0.73
C GLY A 244 -0.72 -12.27 0.55
N ARG A 245 -1.41 -13.41 0.43
CA ARG A 245 -2.87 -13.45 0.34
C ARG A 245 -3.55 -12.88 1.58
N THR A 246 -3.03 -13.20 2.76
CA THR A 246 -3.51 -12.63 4.03
C THR A 246 -3.31 -11.11 4.07
N ALA A 247 -2.18 -10.60 3.57
CA ALA A 247 -1.91 -9.17 3.51
C ALA A 247 -2.90 -8.41 2.60
N VAL A 248 -3.23 -8.98 1.44
CA VAL A 248 -4.29 -8.46 0.54
C VAL A 248 -5.63 -8.42 1.26
N GLN A 249 -6.06 -9.56 1.82
CA GLN A 249 -7.35 -9.65 2.51
C GLN A 249 -7.43 -8.71 3.72
N ALA A 250 -6.37 -8.63 4.52
CA ALA A 250 -6.30 -7.75 5.68
C ALA A 250 -6.33 -6.27 5.29
N THR A 251 -5.67 -5.88 4.19
CA THR A 251 -5.72 -4.52 3.66
C THR A 251 -7.17 -4.11 3.38
N ILE A 252 -7.91 -4.95 2.66
CA ILE A 252 -9.31 -4.72 2.30
C ILE A 252 -10.22 -4.72 3.54
N SER A 253 -10.11 -5.76 4.36
CA SER A 253 -10.94 -5.95 5.55
C SER A 253 -10.70 -4.88 6.63
N SER A 254 -9.49 -4.31 6.71
CA SER A 254 -9.19 -3.24 7.67
C SER A 254 -10.01 -1.97 7.44
N ARG A 255 -10.59 -1.79 6.24
CA ARG A 255 -11.47 -0.68 5.87
C ARG A 255 -12.90 -1.17 5.59
N SER A 256 -13.29 -2.28 6.23
CA SER A 256 -14.61 -2.92 6.09
C SER A 256 -14.99 -3.38 4.67
N GLY A 257 -14.03 -3.46 3.74
CA GLY A 257 -14.28 -4.03 2.42
C GLY A 257 -14.35 -5.56 2.46
N ASP A 258 -14.95 -6.14 1.43
CA ASP A 258 -15.01 -7.58 1.21
C ASP A 258 -13.96 -8.01 0.17
N PRO A 259 -12.93 -8.80 0.57
CA PRO A 259 -11.91 -9.30 -0.35
C PRO A 259 -12.46 -10.17 -1.49
N ALA A 260 -13.70 -10.64 -1.43
CA ALA A 260 -14.33 -11.35 -2.54
C ALA A 260 -14.58 -10.46 -3.77
N ASN A 261 -14.58 -9.13 -3.61
CA ASN A 261 -14.93 -8.19 -4.67
C ASN A 261 -13.76 -7.81 -5.60
N ILE A 262 -12.51 -8.10 -5.23
CA ILE A 262 -11.33 -7.62 -5.97
C ILE A 262 -11.01 -8.45 -7.21
N TRP A 263 -10.63 -9.72 -7.05
CA TRP A 263 -10.07 -10.56 -8.11
C TRP A 263 -10.76 -11.93 -8.17
N GLY A 264 -12.04 -11.96 -7.80
CA GLY A 264 -12.82 -13.19 -7.68
C GLY A 264 -12.26 -14.16 -6.66
N VAL A 265 -12.26 -15.45 -7.00
CA VAL A 265 -11.87 -16.53 -6.08
C VAL A 265 -10.40 -16.40 -5.67
N PRO A 266 -10.09 -16.36 -4.36
CA PRO A 266 -8.71 -16.34 -3.86
C PRO A 266 -7.84 -17.47 -4.44
N GLY A 267 -6.70 -17.10 -5.03
CA GLY A 267 -5.80 -18.03 -5.71
C GLY A 267 -6.20 -18.38 -7.16
N GLY A 268 -7.21 -17.71 -7.72
CA GLY A 268 -7.59 -17.83 -9.12
C GLY A 268 -6.66 -17.06 -10.08
N PRO A 269 -6.95 -17.07 -11.39
CA PRO A 269 -6.10 -16.45 -12.41
C PRO A 269 -5.84 -14.96 -12.19
N GLU A 270 -6.83 -14.20 -11.73
CA GLU A 270 -6.64 -12.77 -11.44
C GLU A 270 -5.72 -12.54 -10.24
N TRP A 271 -5.76 -13.40 -9.22
CA TRP A 271 -4.78 -13.33 -8.12
C TRP A 271 -3.37 -13.58 -8.65
N GLU A 272 -3.17 -14.62 -9.46
CA GLU A 272 -1.86 -14.93 -10.07
C GLU A 272 -1.37 -13.80 -11.00
N ALA A 273 -2.26 -13.18 -11.76
CA ALA A 273 -1.93 -12.05 -12.64
C ALA A 273 -1.47 -10.81 -11.87
N HIS A 274 -1.83 -10.70 -10.60
CA HIS A 274 -1.40 -9.65 -9.67
C HIS A 274 -0.26 -10.09 -8.73
N ASP A 275 0.24 -11.32 -8.86
CA ASP A 275 1.36 -11.81 -8.06
C ASP A 275 2.71 -11.32 -8.61
N SER A 276 3.38 -10.41 -7.91
CA SER A 276 4.66 -9.87 -8.38
C SER A 276 5.84 -10.82 -8.16
N LEU A 277 5.73 -11.83 -7.31
CA LEU A 277 6.77 -12.83 -7.07
C LEU A 277 6.78 -13.86 -8.21
N ILE A 278 5.61 -14.38 -8.59
CA ILE A 278 5.45 -15.29 -9.73
C ILE A 278 5.85 -14.57 -11.03
N ASN A 279 5.39 -13.33 -11.21
CA ASN A 279 5.65 -12.55 -12.41
C ASN A 279 6.96 -11.72 -12.38
N ALA A 280 7.85 -11.96 -11.42
CA ALA A 280 9.04 -11.14 -11.19
C ALA A 280 9.95 -10.98 -12.44
N GLU A 281 9.93 -11.95 -13.36
CA GLU A 281 10.70 -11.87 -14.62
C GLU A 281 10.35 -10.62 -15.46
N LYS A 282 9.09 -10.15 -15.39
CA LYS A 282 8.64 -8.92 -16.09
C LYS A 282 9.27 -7.64 -15.54
N LEU A 283 9.95 -7.72 -14.39
CA LEU A 283 10.67 -6.60 -13.80
C LEU A 283 12.12 -6.49 -14.34
N ARG A 284 12.58 -7.43 -15.17
CA ARG A 284 13.93 -7.40 -15.73
C ARG A 284 14.19 -6.10 -16.48
N GLY A 285 15.34 -5.49 -16.20
CA GLY A 285 15.77 -4.24 -16.84
C GLY A 285 15.23 -2.97 -16.18
N LYS A 286 14.47 -3.09 -15.08
CA LYS A 286 14.02 -1.95 -14.27
C LYS A 286 15.02 -1.63 -13.17
N GLU A 287 15.07 -0.37 -12.78
CA GLU A 287 15.70 0.07 -11.53
C GLU A 287 14.76 -0.23 -10.37
N ILE A 288 15.18 -1.07 -9.42
CA ILE A 288 14.31 -1.57 -8.34
C ILE A 288 14.90 -1.20 -6.99
N TYR A 289 14.12 -0.49 -6.17
CA TYR A 289 14.40 -0.26 -4.76
C TYR A 289 13.29 -0.90 -3.90
N VAL A 290 13.69 -1.67 -2.90
CA VAL A 290 12.78 -2.27 -1.93
C VAL A 290 13.32 -1.99 -0.54
N SER A 291 12.48 -1.56 0.40
CA SER A 291 12.91 -1.47 1.79
C SER A 291 11.87 -1.96 2.76
N THR A 292 12.34 -2.51 3.87
CA THR A 292 11.53 -2.91 5.02
C THR A 292 12.37 -2.82 6.30
N ALA A 293 11.73 -2.53 7.41
CA ALA A 293 12.30 -2.69 8.74
C ALA A 293 11.94 -4.07 9.32
N ASN A 294 12.15 -4.29 10.62
CA ASN A 294 11.93 -5.58 11.27
C ASN A 294 10.83 -5.55 12.35
N GLY A 295 10.09 -4.44 12.46
CA GLY A 295 9.02 -4.25 13.44
C GLY A 295 9.48 -3.91 14.85
N ARG A 296 10.79 -3.84 15.11
CA ARG A 296 11.32 -3.38 16.41
C ARG A 296 11.15 -1.87 16.53
N PRO A 297 10.81 -1.35 17.72
CA PRO A 297 10.78 0.09 17.95
C PRO A 297 12.11 0.73 17.55
N GLY A 298 12.05 1.76 16.72
CA GLY A 298 13.18 2.62 16.39
C GLY A 298 13.05 3.96 17.10
N SER A 299 13.77 4.97 16.59
CA SER A 299 13.83 6.30 17.21
C SER A 299 12.49 7.05 17.24
N ASP A 300 11.54 6.69 16.38
CA ASP A 300 10.22 7.35 16.30
C ASP A 300 9.17 6.75 17.25
N GLU A 301 9.50 5.69 17.98
CA GLU A 301 8.66 5.13 19.04
C GLU A 301 9.05 5.73 20.40
N THR A 302 8.59 6.95 20.64
CA THR A 302 8.79 7.70 21.90
C THR A 302 7.57 7.62 22.81
N LEU A 303 7.70 7.97 24.09
CA LEU A 303 6.56 8.04 25.02
C LEU A 303 5.52 9.10 24.61
N GLN A 304 5.88 10.03 23.73
CA GLN A 304 5.01 11.06 23.18
C GLN A 304 4.31 10.61 21.89
N THR A 305 4.68 9.46 21.34
CA THR A 305 4.08 8.94 20.10
C THR A 305 2.60 8.63 20.35
N PRO A 306 1.67 9.25 19.59
CA PRO A 306 0.25 8.93 19.69
C PRO A 306 0.02 7.43 19.48
N GLU A 307 -0.86 6.86 20.29
CA GLU A 307 -1.26 5.44 20.17
C GLU A 307 -0.05 4.47 20.13
N LEU A 308 1.03 4.79 20.87
CA LEU A 308 2.28 4.03 20.89
C LEU A 308 2.07 2.51 20.99
N LEU A 309 1.16 2.05 21.85
CA LEU A 309 0.88 0.62 22.00
C LEU A 309 0.32 -0.01 20.71
N GLU A 310 -0.57 0.70 20.03
CA GLU A 310 -1.13 0.26 18.74
C GLU A 310 -0.05 0.23 17.66
N ARG A 311 0.78 1.28 17.59
CA ARG A 311 1.90 1.34 16.65
C ARG A 311 2.93 0.25 16.89
N LEU A 312 3.20 -0.12 18.14
CA LEU A 312 4.10 -1.21 18.48
C LEU A 312 3.52 -2.59 18.13
N VAL A 313 2.24 -2.83 18.44
CA VAL A 313 1.62 -4.14 18.26
C VAL A 313 1.18 -4.35 16.81
N ILE A 314 0.39 -3.43 16.28
CA ILE A 314 -0.15 -3.50 14.92
C ILE A 314 0.94 -3.10 13.93
N GLY A 315 1.55 -1.93 14.09
CA GLY A 315 2.60 -1.46 13.18
C GLY A 315 3.86 -2.32 13.23
N GLY A 316 4.27 -2.81 14.40
CA GLY A 316 5.36 -3.78 14.51
C GLY A 316 5.03 -5.12 13.87
N GLY A 317 3.84 -5.66 14.13
CA GLY A 317 3.39 -6.93 13.54
C GLY A 317 3.26 -6.90 12.02
N ILE A 318 2.70 -5.82 11.46
CA ILE A 318 2.63 -5.62 10.01
C ILE A 318 4.03 -5.54 9.41
N GLU A 319 4.97 -4.82 10.05
CA GLU A 319 6.33 -4.70 9.52
C GLU A 319 7.09 -6.03 9.55
N VAL A 320 6.85 -6.88 10.55
CA VAL A 320 7.39 -8.25 10.56
C VAL A 320 6.88 -9.06 9.35
N ALA A 321 5.59 -8.94 9.03
CA ALA A 321 5.02 -9.59 7.85
C ALA A 321 5.62 -9.04 6.55
N ALA A 322 5.70 -7.72 6.40
CA ALA A 322 6.34 -7.06 5.26
C ALA A 322 7.81 -7.46 5.11
N HIS A 323 8.53 -7.64 6.23
CA HIS A 323 9.91 -8.12 6.23
C HIS A 323 10.03 -9.52 5.65
N ALA A 324 9.17 -10.44 6.09
CA ALA A 324 9.13 -11.81 5.58
C ALA A 324 8.78 -11.84 4.08
N CYS A 325 7.76 -11.08 3.65
CA CYS A 325 7.42 -10.93 2.24
C CYS A 325 8.59 -10.39 1.40
N THR A 326 9.30 -9.38 1.91
CA THR A 326 10.46 -8.79 1.23
C THR A 326 11.61 -9.79 1.12
N LYS A 327 11.84 -10.63 2.13
CA LYS A 327 12.85 -11.72 2.05
C LYS A 327 12.52 -12.73 0.97
N MET A 328 11.24 -13.13 0.84
CA MET A 328 10.80 -14.04 -0.22
C MET A 328 10.99 -13.41 -1.61
N PHE A 329 10.65 -12.13 -1.76
CA PHE A 329 10.80 -11.42 -3.03
C PHE A 329 12.27 -11.17 -3.41
N ASP A 330 13.12 -10.76 -2.46
CA ASP A 330 14.57 -10.62 -2.67
C ASP A 330 15.18 -11.95 -3.14
N ALA A 331 14.86 -13.07 -2.49
CA ALA A 331 15.32 -14.40 -2.90
C ALA A 331 14.90 -14.73 -4.35
N ARG A 332 13.67 -14.37 -4.75
CA ARG A 332 13.17 -14.57 -6.11
C ARG A 332 13.92 -13.70 -7.14
N LEU A 333 14.17 -12.43 -6.82
CA LEU A 333 14.95 -11.55 -7.70
C LEU A 333 16.39 -12.06 -7.87
N GLN A 334 17.01 -12.56 -6.80
CA GLN A 334 18.34 -13.18 -6.84
C GLN A 334 18.37 -14.45 -7.69
N GLU A 335 17.37 -15.33 -7.54
CA GLU A 335 17.21 -16.53 -8.37
C GLU A 335 17.14 -16.19 -9.86
N LEU A 336 16.36 -15.17 -10.21
CA LEU A 336 16.20 -14.67 -11.59
C LEU A 336 17.36 -13.78 -12.05
N LYS A 337 18.33 -13.48 -11.17
CA LYS A 337 19.44 -12.55 -11.44
C LYS A 337 18.96 -11.18 -11.92
N ILE A 338 17.90 -10.67 -11.28
CA ILE A 338 17.38 -9.32 -11.52
C ILE A 338 18.00 -8.40 -10.45
N PRO A 339 18.76 -7.37 -10.85
CA PRO A 339 19.39 -6.48 -9.88
C PRO A 339 18.33 -5.62 -9.17
N ALA A 340 18.43 -5.55 -7.85
CA ALA A 340 17.61 -4.67 -7.02
C ALA A 340 18.43 -4.19 -5.81
N GLN A 341 18.15 -2.97 -5.36
CA GLN A 341 18.62 -2.46 -4.09
C GLN A 341 17.59 -2.80 -3.02
N VAL A 342 17.92 -3.75 -2.14
CA VAL A 342 17.05 -4.14 -1.02
C VAL A 342 17.65 -3.63 0.29
N ASP A 343 16.96 -2.72 0.96
CA ASP A 343 17.39 -2.14 2.25
C ASP A 343 16.62 -2.78 3.42
N TYR A 344 17.34 -3.46 4.29
CA TYR A 344 16.82 -4.09 5.50
C TYR A 344 17.19 -3.27 6.72
N GLU A 345 16.23 -2.55 7.27
CA GLU A 345 16.51 -1.65 8.39
C GLU A 345 16.60 -2.39 9.72
N PRO A 346 17.57 -2.04 10.58
CA PRO A 346 17.80 -2.74 11.84
C PRO A 346 16.72 -2.47 12.88
N ASN A 347 15.98 -1.36 12.75
CA ASN A 347 14.82 -1.02 13.57
C ASN A 347 13.83 -0.20 12.74
N GLY A 348 12.55 -0.24 13.13
CA GLY A 348 11.48 0.54 12.53
C GLY A 348 10.16 -0.22 12.54
N THR A 349 9.06 0.53 12.58
CA THR A 349 7.68 0.03 12.53
C THR A 349 7.02 0.46 11.22
N HIS A 350 5.84 -0.10 10.93
CA HIS A 350 5.06 0.22 9.73
C HIS A 350 4.44 1.62 9.81
N ALA A 351 5.24 2.66 9.57
CA ALA A 351 4.82 4.05 9.79
C ALA A 351 5.50 5.07 8.89
N TRP A 352 4.79 6.19 8.69
CA TRP A 352 5.23 7.34 7.89
C TRP A 352 6.59 7.91 8.23
N ALA A 353 6.95 7.93 9.50
CA ALA A 353 8.24 8.46 9.93
C ALA A 353 9.39 7.72 9.23
N TYR A 354 9.32 6.38 9.21
CA TYR A 354 10.31 5.54 8.56
C TYR A 354 10.26 5.68 7.04
N TRP A 355 9.09 5.67 6.41
CA TRP A 355 8.98 5.84 4.95
C TRP A 355 9.54 7.18 4.47
N ARG A 356 9.30 8.27 5.22
CA ARG A 356 9.91 9.59 4.97
C ARG A 356 11.43 9.52 5.01
N GLU A 357 11.99 8.80 5.97
CA GLU A 357 13.45 8.64 6.02
C GLU A 357 14.00 7.70 4.93
N ARG A 358 13.18 6.84 4.31
CA ARG A 358 13.59 5.95 3.21
C ARG A 358 13.49 6.59 1.85
N LEU A 359 12.64 7.60 1.68
CA LEU A 359 12.50 8.33 0.42
C LEU A 359 13.85 8.87 -0.11
N PRO A 360 14.73 9.50 0.71
CA PRO A 360 16.07 9.88 0.26
C PRO A 360 16.97 8.71 -0.14
N LYS A 361 16.84 7.55 0.52
CA LYS A 361 17.64 6.35 0.21
C LYS A 361 17.22 5.68 -1.10
N ALA A 362 15.94 5.78 -1.46
CA ALA A 362 15.42 5.27 -2.74
C ALA A 362 15.81 6.15 -3.94
N TRP A 363 16.11 7.43 -3.69
CA TRP A 363 16.31 8.42 -4.74
C TRP A 363 17.43 8.07 -5.74
N PRO A 364 18.62 7.57 -5.35
CA PRO A 364 19.63 7.19 -6.33
C PRO A 364 19.13 6.15 -7.35
N THR A 365 18.23 5.26 -6.96
CA THR A 365 17.62 4.26 -7.85
C THR A 365 16.54 4.87 -8.72
N LEU A 366 15.66 5.71 -8.13
CA LEU A 366 14.66 6.44 -8.89
C LEU A 366 15.28 7.43 -9.89
N SER A 367 16.34 8.14 -9.53
CA SER A 367 16.99 9.13 -10.39
C SER A 367 17.67 8.49 -11.59
N ARG A 368 18.27 7.29 -11.42
CA ARG A 368 18.74 6.47 -12.55
C ARG A 368 17.59 6.06 -13.48
N ALA A 369 16.45 5.65 -12.91
CA ALA A 369 15.26 5.27 -13.69
C ALA A 369 14.69 6.45 -14.49
N LEU A 370 14.69 7.63 -13.87
CA LEU A 370 14.11 8.87 -14.39
C LEU A 370 15.08 9.65 -15.29
N GLY A 371 16.38 9.35 -15.24
CA GLY A 371 17.41 10.03 -16.02
C GLY A 371 17.71 11.46 -15.54
N VAL A 372 17.67 11.71 -14.23
CA VAL A 372 17.84 13.05 -13.61
C VAL A 372 18.91 13.14 -12.56
#